data_AF-A0A924K1Q1-F1
#
_entry.id   AF-A0A924K1Q1-F1
#
_cell.length_a   1.000
_cell.length_b   1.000
_cell.length_c   1.000
_cell.angle_alpha   90.00
_cell.angle_beta   90.00
_cell.angle_gamma   90.00
#
_symmetry.space_group_name_H-M   'P 1'
#
loop_
_entity.id
_entity.type
_entity.pdbx_description
1 polymer ?
#
loop_
_entity_poly.entity_id
_entity_poly.type
_entity_poly.pdbx_seq_one_letter_code
_entity_poly.pdbx_strand_id
1 'polypeptide(L)' 'MTDSFSELNLAEPLSRALAEMGYVTMTPIQAQAIPVVIAGKDVMGAAQTGTGKTA' A
#
# COMPACT_ATOMS: atom_id res chain seq x y z
N MET A 1 -9.31 6.53 -9.39
CA MET A 1 -8.88 6.67 -7.99
C MET A 1 -8.95 5.25 -7.46
N THR A 2 -7.79 4.61 -7.51
CA THR A 2 -7.56 3.18 -7.35
C THR A 2 -6.91 3.02 -5.99
N ASP A 3 -7.75 2.90 -4.96
CA ASP A 3 -7.33 2.86 -3.57
C ASP A 3 -7.27 1.42 -3.04
N SER A 4 -7.57 0.40 -3.87
CA SER A 4 -7.56 -0.99 -3.40
C SER A 4 -6.19 -1.63 -3.54
N PHE A 5 -5.79 -2.40 -2.53
CA PHE A 5 -4.61 -3.26 -2.64
C PHE A 5 -4.71 -4.30 -3.77
N SER A 6 -5.92 -4.64 -4.21
CA SER A 6 -6.16 -5.60 -5.31
C SER A 6 -5.71 -5.08 -6.68
N GLU A 7 -5.49 -3.78 -6.82
CA GLU A 7 -5.05 -3.14 -8.06
C GLU A 7 -3.52 -3.11 -8.18
N LEU A 8 -2.82 -3.49 -7.10
CA LEU A 8 -1.37 -3.67 -7.10
C LEU A 8 -1.04 -5.07 -7.63
N ASN A 9 -0.07 -5.16 -8.54
CA ASN A 9 0.42 -6.44 -9.06
C ASN A 9 1.37 -7.12 -8.05
N LEU A 10 0.82 -7.49 -6.89
CA LEU A 10 1.55 -8.13 -5.81
C LEU A 10 1.63 -9.64 -6.05
N ALA A 11 2.67 -10.26 -5.48
CA ALA A 11 2.76 -11.71 -5.45
C ALA A 11 1.57 -12.31 -4.68
N GLU A 12 1.06 -13.45 -5.15
CA GLU A 12 -0.12 -14.13 -4.59
C GLU A 12 -0.10 -14.29 -3.05
N PRO A 13 1.04 -14.65 -2.39
CA PRO A 13 1.08 -14.76 -0.93
C PRO A 13 0.78 -13.43 -0.22
N LEU A 14 1.20 -12.30 -0.79
CA LEU A 14 0.98 -10.99 -0.21
C LEU A 14 -0.47 -10.53 -0.41
N SER A 15 -1.03 -10.71 -1.60
CA SER A 15 -2.45 -10.44 -1.86
C SER A 15 -3.37 -11.22 -0.93
N ARG A 16 -3.04 -12.50 -0.67
CA ARG A 16 -3.78 -13.34 0.27
C ARG A 16 -3.64 -12.82 1.71
N ALA A 17 -2.44 -12.49 2.16
CA ALA A 17 -2.22 -11.96 3.50
C ALA A 17 -3.00 -10.65 3.73
N LEU A 18 -3.01 -9.74 2.75
CA LEU A 18 -3.79 -8.50 2.81
C LEU A 18 -5.29 -8.78 2.95
N ALA A 19 -5.82 -9.75 2.19
CA ALA A 19 -7.21 -10.16 2.30
C ALA A 19 -7.54 -10.79 3.67
N GLU A 20 -6.68 -11.68 4.19
CA GLU A 20 -6.85 -12.31 5.51
C GLU A 20 -6.81 -11.29 6.65
N MET A 21 -5.98 -10.25 6.52
CA MET A 21 -5.89 -9.13 7.46
C MET A 21 -7.04 -8.12 7.32
N GLY A 22 -7.89 -8.25 6.29
CA GLY A 22 -8.98 -7.32 6.00
C GLY A 22 -8.52 -5.98 5.41
N TYR A 23 -7.31 -5.92 4.86
CA TYR A 23 -6.78 -4.73 4.19
C TYR A 23 -7.29 -4.66 2.75
N VAL A 24 -8.47 -4.05 2.61
CA VAL A 24 -9.15 -3.89 1.31
C VAL A 24 -8.70 -2.61 0.60
N THR A 25 -8.55 -1.53 1.37
CA THR A 25 -8.28 -0.17 0.86
C THR A 25 -7.03 0.40 1.52
N MET A 26 -6.13 0.95 0.71
CA MET A 26 -4.95 1.69 1.12
C MET A 26 -5.35 2.99 1.83
N THR A 27 -4.56 3.41 2.82
CA THR A 27 -4.64 4.77 3.35
C THR A 27 -4.15 5.78 2.31
N PRO A 28 -4.49 7.08 2.43
CA PRO A 28 -4.06 8.08 1.46
C PRO A 28 -2.54 8.15 1.24
N ILE A 29 -1.73 7.86 2.27
CA ILE A 29 -0.27 7.83 2.16
C ILE A 29 0.22 6.55 1.49
N GLN A 30 -0.41 5.41 1.76
CA GLN A 30 -0.12 4.13 1.12
C GLN A 30 -0.42 4.17 -0.39
N ALA A 31 -1.59 4.71 -0.77
CA ALA A 31 -1.98 4.87 -2.18
C ALA A 31 -1.01 5.76 -2.97
N GLN A 32 -0.36 6.73 -2.31
CA GLN A 32 0.64 7.60 -2.92
C GLN A 32 2.04 6.96 -2.95
N ALA A 33 2.41 6.19 -1.94
CA ALA A 33 3.76 5.66 -1.78
C ALA A 33 3.96 4.28 -2.41
N ILE A 34 3.03 3.33 -2.18
CA ILE A 34 3.20 1.92 -2.54
C ILE A 34 3.43 1.71 -4.04
N PRO A 35 2.67 2.34 -4.96
CA PRO A 35 2.93 2.18 -6.40
C PRO A 35 4.33 2.65 -6.81
N VAL A 36 4.85 3.69 -6.16
CA VAL A 36 6.17 4.26 -6.46
C VAL A 36 7.28 3.33 -5.95
N VAL A 37 7.10 2.76 -4.75
CA VAL A 37 8.04 1.79 -4.16
C VAL A 37 8.09 0.49 -4.99
N ILE A 38 6.94 -0.03 -5.42
CA ILE A 38 6.88 -1.24 -6.26
C ILE A 38 7.57 -1.01 -7.62
N ALA A 39 7.54 0.22 -8.13
CA ALA A 39 8.28 0.60 -9.34
C ALA A 39 9.81 0.70 -9.15
N GLY A 40 10.33 0.40 -7.95
CA GLY A 40 11.75 0.40 -7.64
C GLY A 40 12.36 1.80 -7.51
N LYS A 41 11.53 2.83 -7.26
CA LYS A 41 11.98 4.21 -7.07
C LYS A 41 12.14 4.54 -5.59
N ASP A 42 13.10 5.39 -5.28
CA ASP A 42 13.22 5.97 -3.94
C ASP A 42 12.04 6.89 -3.63
N VAL A 43 11.55 6.84 -2.39
CA VAL A 43 10.41 7.63 -1.91
C VAL A 43 10.75 8.32 -0.59
N MET A 44 10.53 9.63 -0.52
CA MET A 44 10.46 10.36 0.74
C MET A 44 9.01 10.73 1.02
N GLY A 45 8.42 10.13 2.06
CA GLY A 45 7.05 10.39 2.48
C GLY A 45 6.99 11.09 3.85
N ALA A 46 6.25 12.19 3.95
CA ALA A 46 5.93 12.86 5.21
C ALA A 46 4.43 12.72 5.49
N ALA A 47 4.07 12.09 6.60
CA ALA A 47 2.69 12.06 7.10
C ALA A 47 2.68 12.01 8.63
N GLN A 48 1.58 12.41 9.27
CA GLN A 48 1.41 12.36 10.72
C GLN A 48 1.48 10.91 11.26
N THR A 49 1.92 10.70 12.51
CA THR A 49 1.88 9.36 13.14
C THR A 49 0.46 8.77 13.15
N GLY A 50 0.34 7.45 13.04
CA GLY A 50 -0.96 6.77 12.98
C GLY A 50 -1.63 6.70 11.61
N THR A 51 -1.01 7.23 10.54
CA THR A 51 -1.58 7.23 9.18
C THR A 51 -1.29 5.97 8.35
N GLY A 52 -0.76 4.90 8.97
CA GLY A 52 -0.45 3.64 8.26
C GLY A 52 0.77 3.70 7.34
N LYS A 53 1.81 4.50 7.67
CA LYS A 53 3.07 4.52 6.89
C LYS A 53 3.92 3.23 6.99
N THR A 54 3.75 2.49 8.09
CA THR A 54 4.59 1.32 8.43
C THR A 54 3.96 -0.01 7.99
N ALA A 55 2.63 0.00 7.82
CA ALA A 55 1.87 -1.15 7.36
C ALA A 55 1.71 -1.11 5.84
#